data_AF-A0A0F9Q151-F1
#
_entry.id   AF-A0A0F9Q151-F1
#
_cell.length_a   1.000
_cell.length_b   1.000
_cell.length_c   1.000
_cell.angle_alpha   90.00
_cell.angle_beta   90.00
_cell.angle_gamma   90.00
#
_symmetry.space_group_name_H-M   'P 1'
#
loop_
_entity.id
_entity.type
_entity.pdbx_description
1 polymer ?
#
loop_
_entity_poly.entity_id
_entity_poly.type
_entity_poly.pdbx_seq_one_letter_code
_entity_poly.pdbx_strand_id
1 'polypeptide(L)' 'MAKISGTFCERLEAPERSFDRRSFRWIHRGKVWLLIGCPRGHWNPRKQRCKVGTRAYSMLEPVGRRVRCPRGEKRIRK' A
#
# COMPACT_ATOMS: atom_id res chain seq x y z
N MET A 1 5.22 10.21 12.86
CA MET A 1 4.67 9.26 11.86
C MET A 1 3.17 9.16 12.08
N ALA A 2 2.35 9.44 11.08
CA ALA A 2 0.90 9.26 11.22
C ALA A 2 0.58 7.76 11.37
N LYS A 3 -0.18 7.42 12.42
CA LYS A 3 -0.54 6.05 12.75
C LYS A 3 -1.74 5.66 11.89
N ILE A 4 -1.61 4.58 11.11
CA ILE A 4 -2.73 4.02 10.36
C ILE A 4 -3.64 3.32 11.37
N SER A 5 -4.81 3.87 11.62
CA SER A 5 -5.77 3.29 12.55
C SER A 5 -7.20 3.43 12.03
N GLY A 6 -7.98 2.35 12.10
CA GLY A 6 -9.38 2.38 11.71
C GLY A 6 -9.82 1.15 10.91
N THR A 7 -10.99 1.28 10.28
CA THR A 7 -11.52 0.27 9.35
C THR A 7 -11.32 0.76 7.93
N PHE A 8 -10.76 -0.11 7.09
CA PHE A 8 -10.46 0.21 5.71
C PHE A 8 -11.00 -0.87 4.77
N CYS A 9 -11.24 -0.49 3.53
CA CYS A 9 -11.28 -1.43 2.42
C CYS A 9 -9.90 -1.44 1.75
N GLU A 10 -9.29 -2.62 1.70
CA GLU A 10 -8.01 -2.87 1.05
C GLU A 10 -8.24 -3.37 -0.37
N ARG A 11 -7.65 -2.65 -1.32
CA ARG A 11 -7.52 -3.08 -2.71
C ARG A 11 -6.06 -3.42 -3.00
N LEU A 12 -5.81 -4.62 -3.50
CA LEU A 12 -4.48 -5.01 -3.98
C LEU A 12 -4.36 -4.59 -5.45
N GLU A 13 -3.38 -3.75 -5.75
CA GLU A 13 -3.11 -3.28 -7.12
C GLU A 13 -2.19 -4.23 -7.88
N ALA A 14 -1.33 -4.95 -7.17
CA ALA A 14 -0.36 -5.85 -7.77
C ALA A 14 0.07 -6.96 -6.80
N PRO A 15 0.53 -8.11 -7.30
CA PRO A 15 0.95 -9.21 -6.44
C PRO A 15 2.29 -8.89 -5.75
N GLU A 16 2.41 -9.26 -4.47
CA GLU A 16 3.54 -8.90 -3.61
C GLU A 16 4.89 -9.35 -4.17
N ARG A 17 4.91 -10.52 -4.84
CA ARG A 17 6.10 -11.10 -5.49
C ARG A 17 6.75 -10.19 -6.54
N SER A 18 6.02 -9.19 -7.04
CA SER A 18 6.50 -8.21 -8.03
C SER A 18 7.30 -7.07 -7.40
N PHE A 19 7.41 -7.04 -6.06
CA PHE A 19 8.05 -5.95 -5.32
C PHE A 19 9.22 -6.44 -4.47
N ASP A 20 10.16 -5.54 -4.17
CA ASP A 20 11.18 -5.75 -3.15
C ASP A 20 10.61 -5.37 -1.78
N ARG A 21 10.47 -6.34 -0.87
CA ARG A 21 9.89 -6.15 0.47
C ARG A 21 10.57 -5.06 1.29
N ARG A 22 11.88 -4.85 1.09
CA ARG A 22 12.67 -3.85 1.83
C ARG A 22 12.29 -2.41 1.47
N SER A 23 11.62 -2.24 0.33
CA SER A 23 11.23 -0.93 -0.18
C SER A 23 9.81 -0.52 0.22
N PHE A 24 9.06 -1.41 0.87
CA PHE A 24 7.68 -1.13 1.24
C PHE A 24 7.59 0.00 2.26
N ARG A 25 6.73 0.98 1.95
CA ARG A 25 6.43 2.08 2.85
C ARG A 25 5.02 2.59 2.63
N TRP A 26 4.39 3.03 3.70
CA TRP A 26 3.10 3.68 3.65
C TRP A 26 3.24 5.16 3.33
N ILE A 27 2.40 5.65 2.43
CA ILE A 27 2.21 7.07 2.18
C ILE A 27 0.73 7.41 2.32
N HIS A 28 0.45 8.63 2.78
CA HIS A 28 -0.91 9.14 2.90
C HIS A 28 -1.16 10.14 1.77
N ARG A 29 -2.23 9.93 1.00
CA ARG A 29 -2.64 10.80 -0.12
C ARG A 29 -4.12 11.14 0.03
N GLY A 30 -4.41 12.35 0.49
CA GLY A 30 -5.78 12.78 0.75
C GLY A 30 -6.41 11.99 1.89
N LYS A 31 -7.44 11.20 1.60
CA LYS A 31 -8.11 10.31 2.57
C LYS A 31 -7.58 8.87 2.53
N VAL A 32 -6.69 8.54 1.61
CA VAL A 32 -6.31 7.17 1.29
C VAL A 32 -4.89 6.88 1.74
N TRP A 33 -4.66 5.67 2.26
CA TRP A 33 -3.32 5.16 2.54
C TRP A 33 -2.86 4.23 1.42
N LEU A 34 -1.64 4.44 0.94
CA LEU A 34 -1.04 3.61 -0.10
C LEU A 34 0.18 2.90 0.45
N LEU A 35 0.21 1.59 0.33
CA LEU A 35 1.44 0.83 0.49
C LEU A 35 2.16 0.83 -0.85
N ILE A 36 3.26 1.56 -0.93
CA ILE A 36 4.07 1.65 -2.14
C ILE A 36 5.34 0.82 -1.98
N GLY A 37 5.82 0.27 -3.09
CA GLY A 37 7.07 -0.48 -3.14
C GLY A 37 7.81 -0.26 -4.46
N CYS A 38 9.06 -0.67 -4.48
CA CYS A 38 9.89 -0.76 -5.67
C CYS A 38 9.66 -2.09 -6.37
N PRO A 39 9.51 -2.13 -7.70
CA PRO A 39 9.49 -3.38 -8.45
C PRO A 39 10.73 -4.24 -8.16
N ARG A 40 10.54 -5.55 -8.12
CA ARG A 40 11.57 -6.53 -7.77
C ARG A 40 12.80 -6.37 -8.68
N GLY A 41 13.99 -6.37 -8.08
CA GLY A 41 15.26 -6.19 -8.81
C GLY A 41 15.67 -4.73 -9.07
N HIS A 42 14.78 -3.76 -8.84
CA HIS A 42 15.08 -2.34 -9.07
C HIS A 42 15.41 -1.54 -7.81
N TRP A 43 15.39 -2.19 -6.64
CA TRP A 43 15.80 -1.57 -5.38
C TRP A 43 17.32 -1.44 -5.32
N ASN A 44 17.82 -0.23 -5.09
CA ASN A 44 19.23 0.00 -4.83
C ASN A 44 19.46 0.02 -3.30
N PRO A 45 20.05 -1.04 -2.70
CA PRO A 45 20.23 -1.12 -1.25
C PRO A 45 21.24 -0.09 -0.74
N ARG A 46 22.25 0.29 -1.55
CA ARG A 46 23.27 1.28 -1.14
C ARG A 46 22.69 2.68 -1.00
N LYS A 47 21.81 3.06 -1.94
CA LYS A 47 21.15 4.39 -1.96
C LYS A 47 19.79 4.40 -1.25
N GLN A 48 19.33 3.25 -0.75
CA GLN A 48 17.98 3.02 -0.22
C GLN A 48 16.88 3.67 -1.10
N ARG A 49 17.01 3.53 -2.43
CA ARG A 49 16.12 4.17 -3.40
C ARG A 49 15.77 3.22 -4.54
N CYS A 50 14.54 3.31 -5.01
CA CYS A 50 14.11 2.60 -6.21
C CYS A 50 14.61 3.31 -7.47
N LYS A 51 15.22 2.56 -8.41
CA LYS A 51 15.75 3.11 -9.67
C LYS A 51 14.66 3.57 -10.64
N VAL A 52 13.52 2.87 -10.64
CA VAL A 52 12.43 3.05 -11.63
C VAL A 52 11.20 3.75 -11.07
N GLY A 53 11.33 4.30 -9.86
CA GLY A 53 10.18 4.83 -9.11
C GLY A 53 9.37 3.74 -8.41
N THR A 54 8.54 4.16 -7.45
CA THR A 54 7.69 3.24 -6.67
C THR A 54 6.33 3.06 -7.32
N ARG A 55 5.74 1.88 -7.16
CA ARG A 55 4.36 1.56 -7.57
C ARG A 55 3.52 1.25 -6.34
N ALA A 56 2.21 1.43 -6.46
CA ALA A 56 1.27 1.01 -5.42
C ALA A 56 1.18 -0.53 -5.40
N TYR A 57 1.28 -1.09 -4.21
CA TYR A 57 1.01 -2.50 -3.95
C TYR A 57 -0.41 -2.68 -3.40
N SER A 58 -0.78 -1.87 -2.40
CA SER A 58 -2.14 -1.85 -1.88
C SER A 58 -2.62 -0.44 -1.56
N MET A 59 -3.94 -0.28 -1.59
CA MET A 59 -4.64 0.95 -1.30
C MET A 59 -5.65 0.69 -0.18
N LEU A 60 -5.65 1.52 0.85
CA LEU A 60 -6.59 1.48 1.96
C LEU A 60 -7.46 2.72 1.95
N GLU A 61 -8.74 2.51 1.66
CA GLU A 61 -9.74 3.56 1.72
C GLU A 61 -10.48 3.48 3.06
N PRO A 62 -10.55 4.55 3.86
CA PRO A 62 -11.24 4.54 5.13
C PRO A 62 -12.74 4.42 4.88
N VAL A 63 -13.38 3.51 5.61
CA VAL A 63 -14.81 3.25 5.48
C VAL A 63 -15.52 3.28 6.82
N GLY A 64 -16.79 3.70 6.78
CA GLY A 64 -17.67 3.65 7.94
C GLY A 64 -17.92 2.20 8.40
N ARG A 65 -18.26 2.03 9.67
CA ARG A 65 -18.39 0.71 10.33
C ARG A 65 -19.43 -0.21 9.66
N ARG A 66 -20.43 0.34 8.97
CA ARG A 66 -21.51 -0.39 8.29
C ARG A 66 -21.36 -0.45 6.76
N VAL A 67 -20.30 0.15 6.21
CA VAL A 67 -20.08 0.17 4.76
C VAL A 67 -19.50 -1.17 4.31
N ARG A 68 -20.05 -1.71 3.22
CA ARG A 68 -19.53 -2.91 2.56
C ARG A 68 -18.44 -2.50 1.58
N CYS A 69 -17.33 -3.22 1.59
CA CYS A 69 -16.28 -2.98 0.59
C CYS A 69 -16.77 -3.37 -0.82
N PRO A 70 -16.35 -2.63 -1.85
CA PRO A 70 -16.54 -3.00 -3.25
C PRO A 70 -16.06 -4.43 -3.57
N ARG A 71 -16.57 -4.99 -4.67
CA ARG A 71 -16.20 -6.34 -5.12
C ARG A 71 -14.70 -6.38 -5.46
N GLY A 72 -13.99 -7.34 -4.88
CA GLY A 72 -12.54 -7.50 -5.05
C GLY A 72 -11.70 -6.83 -3.95
N GLU A 73 -12.32 -6.07 -3.06
CA GLU A 73 -11.66 -5.45 -1.91
C GLU A 73 -11.91 -6.24 -0.63
N LYS A 74 -10.96 -6.17 0.31
CA LYS A 74 -11.03 -6.84 1.61
C LYS A 74 -11.18 -5.82 2.72
N ARG A 75 -12.17 -6.04 3.59
CA ARG A 75 -12.30 -5.22 4.80
C ARG A 75 -11.20 -5.59 5.78
N ILE A 76 -10.40 -4.60 6.17
CA ILE A 76 -9.33 -4.78 7.15
C ILE A 76 -9.44 -3.78 8.30
N ARG A 77 -8.85 -4.13 9.43
CA ARG A 77 -8.69 -3.25 10.59
C ARG A 77 -7.20 -3.11 10.88
N LYS A 78 -6.74 -1.86 11.03
CA LYS A 78 -5.36 -1.51 11.35
C LYS A 78 -5.34 -0.69 12.64
#